data_AF-A0A529HCR3-F1
#
_entry.id   AF-A0A529HCR3-F1
#
_cell.length_a   1.000
_cell.length_b   1.000
_cell.length_c   1.000
_cell.angle_alpha   90.00
_cell.angle_beta   90.00
_cell.angle_gamma   90.00
#
_symmetry.space_group_name_H-M   'P 1'
#
loop_
_entity.id
_entity.type
_entity.pdbx_description
1 polymer ?
#
loop_
_entity_poly.entity_id
_entity_poly.type
_entity_poly.pdbx_seq_one_letter_code
_entity_poly.pdbx_strand_id
1 'polypeptide(L)' 'MTPFHLAFAVRDLDETRAFYGEVLGCAIGRSSATWVDFDLYGHQMSAHLRPRASGA' A
#
# COMPACT_ATOMS: atom_id res chain seq x y z
N MET A 1 -3.78 -20.88 8.68
CA MET A 1 -3.00 -19.63 8.59
C MET A 1 -3.78 -18.55 9.32
N THR A 2 -3.11 -17.64 10.03
CA THR A 2 -3.77 -16.51 10.71
C THR A 2 -3.46 -15.24 9.93
N PRO A 3 -4.45 -14.65 9.22
CA PRO A 3 -4.24 -13.41 8.46
C PRO A 3 -3.80 -12.27 9.38
N PHE A 4 -3.08 -11.30 8.81
CA PHE A 4 -2.75 -10.06 9.50
C PHE A 4 -3.27 -8.89 8.68
N HIS A 5 -3.39 -7.74 9.35
CA HIS A 5 -3.62 -6.44 8.73
C HIS A 5 -2.46 -5.51 9.06
N LEU A 6 -1.76 -5.02 8.04
CA LEU A 6 -0.62 -4.10 8.20
C LEU A 6 -0.90 -2.78 7.50
N ALA A 7 -0.97 -1.69 8.27
CA ALA A 7 -1.01 -0.33 7.73
C ALA A 7 0.38 0.31 7.80
N PHE A 8 0.83 0.95 6.73
CA PHE A 8 2.14 1.60 6.67
C PHE A 8 2.12 2.86 5.81
N ALA A 9 3.11 3.73 6.04
CA ALA A 9 3.25 5.00 5.34
C ALA A 9 4.05 4.83 4.04
N VAL A 10 3.62 5.53 2.99
CA VAL A 10 4.35 5.61 1.71
C VAL A 10 4.50 7.05 1.24
N ARG A 11 5.48 7.27 0.37
CA ARG A 11 5.79 8.59 -0.21
C ARG A 11 5.08 8.87 -1.54
N ASP A 12 4.71 7.80 -2.24
CA ASP A 12 4.14 7.83 -3.58
C ASP A 12 3.28 6.57 -3.77
N LEU A 13 2.02 6.75 -4.16
CA LEU A 13 1.10 5.61 -4.31
C LEU A 13 1.28 4.87 -5.64
N ASP A 14 1.79 5.53 -6.68
CA ASP A 14 1.97 4.91 -7.99
C ASP A 14 3.22 4.02 -7.98
N GLU A 15 4.32 4.48 -7.36
CA GLU A 15 5.48 3.65 -7.05
C GLU A 15 5.08 2.44 -6.21
N THR A 16 4.20 2.65 -5.20
CA THR A 16 3.71 1.59 -4.33
C THR A 16 2.86 0.58 -5.12
N ARG A 17 1.96 1.03 -6.01
CA ARG A 17 1.12 0.15 -6.84
C ARG A 17 1.96 -0.70 -7.79
N ALA A 18 2.95 -0.09 -8.46
CA ALA A 18 3.84 -0.82 -9.37
C ALA A 18 4.61 -1.90 -8.62
N PHE A 19 5.19 -1.57 -7.45
CA PHE A 19 5.95 -2.56 -6.69
C PHE A 19 5.07 -3.69 -6.14
N TYR A 20 4.02 -3.37 -5.38
CA TYR A 20 3.21 -4.41 -4.75
C TYR A 20 2.32 -5.15 -5.75
N GLY A 21 1.80 -4.47 -6.77
CA GLY A 21 0.91 -5.06 -7.77
C GLY A 21 1.64 -5.80 -8.89
N GLU A 22 2.73 -5.25 -9.43
CA GLU A 22 3.41 -5.83 -10.61
C GLU A 22 4.63 -6.65 -10.21
N VAL A 23 5.49 -6.14 -9.31
CA VAL A 23 6.71 -6.86 -8.90
C VAL A 23 6.39 -7.99 -7.94
N LEU A 24 5.52 -7.73 -6.96
CA LEU A 24 5.10 -8.74 -5.98
C LEU A 24 3.80 -9.45 -6.34
N GLY A 25 3.10 -9.06 -7.40
CA GLY A 25 1.88 -9.76 -7.85
C GLY A 25 0.72 -9.72 -6.84
N CYS A 26 0.69 -8.76 -5.91
CA CYS A 26 -0.41 -8.63 -4.95
C CYS A 26 -1.67 -8.12 -5.66
N ALA A 27 -2.83 -8.69 -5.32
CA ALA A 27 -4.08 -8.17 -5.85
C ALA A 27 -4.38 -6.79 -5.23
N ILE A 28 -4.66 -5.80 -6.06
CA ILE A 28 -5.02 -4.45 -5.61
C ILE A 28 -6.51 -4.45 -5.22
N GLY A 29 -6.77 -4.01 -4.00
CA GLY A 29 -8.12 -3.89 -3.45
C GLY A 29 -8.69 -2.49 -3.59
N ARG A 30 -9.28 -2.00 -2.50
CA ARG A 30 -9.85 -0.65 -2.46
C ARG A 30 -8.74 0.40 -2.46
N SER A 31 -9.07 1.60 -2.92
CA SER A 31 -8.14 2.73 -2.89
C SER A 31 -8.87 4.06 -2.80
N SER A 32 -8.12 5.10 -2.44
CA SER A 32 -8.52 6.50 -2.54
C SER A 32 -7.36 7.34 -3.09
N ALA A 33 -7.54 8.66 -3.10
CA ALA A 33 -6.47 9.61 -3.43
C ALA A 33 -5.27 9.56 -2.47
N THR A 34 -5.44 9.02 -1.25
CA THR A 34 -4.41 9.04 -0.20
C THR A 34 -4.05 7.67 0.35
N TRP A 35 -4.64 6.58 -0.14
CA TRP A 35 -4.27 5.23 0.29
C TRP A 35 -4.68 4.13 -0.72
N VAL A 36 -4.09 2.95 -0.59
CA VAL A 36 -4.42 1.74 -1.37
C VAL A 36 -4.28 0.47 -0.52
N ASP A 37 -5.23 -0.45 -0.66
CA ASP A 37 -5.21 -1.78 -0.04
C ASP A 37 -4.60 -2.82 -1.01
N PHE A 38 -3.88 -3.81 -0.48
CA PHE A 38 -3.37 -4.98 -1.19
C PHE A 38 -3.74 -6.28 -0.47
N ASP A 39 -3.98 -7.33 -1.25
CA ASP A 39 -3.93 -8.72 -0.78
C ASP A 39 -2.52 -9.27 -1.03
N LEU A 40 -1.73 -9.35 0.05
CA LEU A 40 -0.45 -10.02 0.10
C LEU A 40 -0.68 -11.51 0.44
N TYR A 41 -1.06 -12.30 -0.56
CA TYR A 41 -1.16 -13.77 -0.45
C TYR A 41 -2.05 -14.28 0.72
N GLY A 42 -3.18 -13.61 0.95
CA GLY A 42 -4.12 -13.88 2.04
C GLY A 42 -3.96 -12.97 3.26
N HIS A 43 -3.08 -11.96 3.18
CA HIS A 43 -2.88 -10.95 4.22
C HIS A 43 -3.24 -9.56 3.71
N GLN A 44 -3.92 -8.76 4.53
CA GLN A 44 -4.33 -7.42 4.14
C GLN A 44 -3.22 -6.41 4.45
N MET A 45 -2.87 -5.58 3.47
CA MET A 45 -1.96 -4.45 3.64
C MET A 45 -2.64 -3.15 3.20
N SER A 46 -2.42 -2.06 3.93
CA SER A 46 -2.97 -0.73 3.61
C SER A 46 -1.83 0.30 3.58
N ALA A 47 -1.50 0.81 2.39
CA ALA A 47 -0.47 1.83 2.20
C ALA A 47 -1.11 3.22 2.23
N HIS A 48 -0.65 4.10 3.13
CA HIS A 48 -1.16 5.46 3.29
C HIS A 48 -0.12 6.50 2.84
N LEU A 49 -0.49 7.33 1.88
CA LEU A 49 0.33 8.45 1.43
C LEU A 49 0.56 9.42 2.59
N ARG A 50 1.82 9.67 2.92
CA ARG A 50 2.17 10.73 3.87
C ARG A 50 2.36 12.03 3.12
N PRO A 51 1.81 13.15 3.64
CA PRO A 51 2.21 14.46 3.18
C PRO A 51 3.73 14.57 3.34
N ARG A 52 4.41 14.97 2.26
CA ARG A 52 5.84 15.28 2.33
C ARG A 52 6.04 16.31 3.45
N ALA A 53 6.90 16.01 4.42
CA ALA A 53 7.30 17.01 5.39
C ALA A 53 7.89 18.18 4.61
N SER A 54 7.30 19.36 4.75
CA SER A 54 7.90 20.61 4.30
C SER A 54 9.25 20.72 4.99
N GLY A 55 10.33 20.50 4.24
CA GLY A 55 11.69 20.59 4.75
C GLY A 55 11.96 21.99 5.28
N ALA A 56 12.53 22.04 6.48
CA ALA A 56 13.19 23.23 7.02
C ALA A 56 14.55 23.44 6.34
#